data_AF-A0A0D0CMR1-F1
#
_entry.id   AF-A0A0D0CMR1-F1
#
_cell.length_a   1.000
_cell.length_b   1.000
_cell.length_c   1.000
_cell.angle_alpha   90.00
_cell.angle_beta   90.00
_cell.angle_gamma   90.00
#
_symmetry.space_group_name_H-M   'P 1'
#
loop_
_entity.id
_entity.type
_entity.pdbx_description
1 polymer ?
#
loop_
_entity_poly.entity_id
_entity_poly.type
_entity_poly.pdbx_seq_one_letter_code
_entity_poly.pdbx_strand_id
1 'polypeptide(L)' 'DGILHCDVVEGSFCTETFTRFIQGLLDYMQPYPAQNSVIVMDNCRIHKHPDIQEMIESR' A
#
# COMPACT_ATOMS: atom_id res chain seq x y z
N ASP A 1 -1.01 -14.37 -10.16
CA ASP A 1 0.31 -14.70 -9.61
C ASP A 1 1.37 -13.85 -10.25
N GLY A 2 2.11 -13.08 -9.45
CA GLY A 2 3.13 -12.16 -9.94
C GLY A 2 3.15 -10.85 -9.16
N ILE A 3 3.71 -9.82 -9.78
CA ILE A 3 3.77 -8.46 -9.24
C ILE A 3 2.43 -7.78 -9.52
N LEU A 4 1.75 -7.27 -8.48
CA LEU A 4 0.50 -6.50 -8.65
C LEU A 4 0.77 -5.04 -9.00
N HIS A 5 1.75 -4.43 -8.33
CA HIS A 5 2.07 -3.02 -8.47
C HIS A 5 3.55 -2.80 -8.11
N CYS A 6 4.22 -1.87 -8.79
CA CYS A 6 5.64 -1.58 -8.60
C CYS A 6 5.90 -0.12 -8.98
N ASP A 7 6.61 0.58 -8.10
CA ASP A 7 7.12 1.93 -8.31
C ASP A 7 8.65 1.95 -8.19
N VAL A 8 9.31 2.72 -9.05
CA VAL A 8 10.75 3.01 -8.95
C VAL A 8 10.90 4.48 -8.58
N VAL A 9 11.49 4.73 -7.41
CA VAL A 9 11.66 6.09 -6.86
C VAL A 9 13.15 6.41 -6.81
N GLU A 10 13.52 7.57 -7.35
CA GLU A 10 14.88 8.09 -7.20
C GLU A 10 15.04 8.70 -5.79
N GLY A 11 16.06 8.25 -5.05
CA GLY A 11 16.36 8.76 -3.72
C GLY A 11 15.62 8.02 -2.59
N SER A 12 15.17 8.77 -1.58
CA SER A 12 14.56 8.19 -0.37
C SER A 12 13.07 7.92 -0.54
N PHE A 13 12.62 6.81 0.04
CA PHE A 13 11.19 6.47 0.10
C PHE A 13 10.64 6.88 1.47
N CYS A 14 9.76 7.87 1.47
CA CYS A 14 9.20 8.48 2.68
C CYS A 14 7.69 8.19 2.79
N THR A 15 7.06 8.71 3.84
CA THR A 15 5.61 8.57 4.04
C THR A 15 4.82 9.02 2.82
N GLU A 16 5.13 10.18 2.23
CA GLU A 16 4.39 10.70 1.08
C GLU A 16 4.48 9.79 -0.15
N THR A 17 5.68 9.31 -0.51
CA THR A 17 5.85 8.39 -1.64
C THR A 17 5.21 7.04 -1.38
N PHE A 18 5.24 6.58 -0.13
CA PHE A 18 4.59 5.34 0.26
C PHE A 18 3.05 5.44 0.25
N THR A 19 2.47 6.57 0.67
CA THR A 19 1.03 6.81 0.55
C THR A 19 0.57 6.76 -0.91
N ARG A 20 1.33 7.35 -1.84
CA ARG A 20 1.04 7.26 -3.28
C ARG A 20 1.10 5.82 -3.80
N PHE A 21 2.12 5.07 -3.38
CA PHE A 21 2.24 3.65 -3.73
C PHE A 21 1.04 2.83 -3.24
N ILE A 22 0.58 3.05 -1.99
CA ILE A 22 -0.61 2.34 -1.47
C ILE A 22 -1.85 2.71 -2.28
N GLN A 23 -2.04 3.97 -2.62
CA GLN A 23 -3.16 4.40 -3.46
C GLN A 23 -3.20 3.64 -4.79
N GLY A 24 -2.05 3.50 -5.46
CA GLY A 24 -1.94 2.74 -6.71
C GLY A 24 -2.11 1.23 -6.53
N LEU A 25 -1.53 0.64 -5.47
CA LEU A 25 -1.67 -0.78 -5.15
C LEU A 25 -3.14 -1.16 -4.94
N LEU A 26 -3.88 -0.31 -4.22
CA LEU A 26 -5.27 -0.60 -3.88
C LEU A 26 -6.11 -0.82 -5.14
N ASP A 27 -5.88 -0.12 -6.26
CA ASP A 27 -6.60 -0.33 -7.53
C ASP A 27 -6.57 -1.77 -8.07
N TYR A 28 -5.64 -2.58 -7.60
CA TYR A 28 -5.50 -4.00 -7.97
C TYR A 28 -5.91 -4.98 -6.86
N MET A 29 -6.29 -4.48 -5.68
CA MET A 29 -6.73 -5.28 -4.54
C MET A 29 -8.23 -5.58 -4.59
N GLN A 30 -8.63 -6.66 -3.92
CA GLN A 30 -10.02 -7.08 -3.78
C GLN A 30 -10.48 -7.03 -2.31
N PRO A 31 -11.79 -6.91 -2.04
CA PRO A 31 -12.31 -7.04 -0.68
C PRO A 31 -11.97 -8.38 -0.04
N TYR A 32 -11.66 -8.38 1.25
CA TYR A 32 -11.42 -9.63 1.99
C TYR A 32 -12.69 -10.50 2.06
N PRO A 33 -12.63 -11.84 1.84
CA PRO A 33 -11.44 -12.70 1.77
C PRO A 33 -11.02 -13.10 0.34
N ALA A 34 -11.31 -12.29 -0.67
CA ALA A 34 -10.94 -12.60 -2.06
C ALA A 34 -9.41 -12.62 -2.26
N GLN A 35 -8.97 -13.03 -3.44
CA GLN A 35 -7.54 -13.02 -3.77
C GLN A 35 -6.98 -11.58 -3.72
N ASN A 36 -5.75 -11.43 -3.22
CA ASN A 36 -5.06 -10.13 -3.11
C ASN A 36 -5.79 -9.11 -2.20
N SER A 37 -6.38 -9.58 -1.10
CA SER A 37 -7.16 -8.74 -0.17
C SER A 37 -6.45 -8.39 1.13
N VAL A 38 -5.20 -8.80 1.32
CA VAL A 38 -4.44 -8.58 2.56
C VAL A 38 -3.10 -7.96 2.22
N ILE A 39 -2.79 -6.82 2.84
CA ILE A 39 -1.48 -6.17 2.77
C ILE A 39 -0.64 -6.65 3.96
N VAL A 40 0.56 -7.18 3.68
CA VAL A 40 1.53 -7.60 4.70
C VAL A 40 2.82 -6.82 4.49
N MET A 41 3.29 -6.14 5.54
CA MET A 41 4.47 -5.26 5.50
C MET A 41 5.28 -5.39 6.78
N ASP A 42 6.53 -4.95 6.75
CA ASP A 42 7.34 -4.80 7.95
C ASP A 42 6.88 -3.60 8.80
N ASN A 43 7.37 -3.54 10.04
CA ASN A 43 6.94 -2.61 11.08
C ASN A 43 7.59 -1.20 10.95
N CYS A 44 7.82 -0.72 9.73
CA CYS A 44 8.46 0.57 9.50
C CYS A 44 7.56 1.74 9.93
N ARG A 45 8.17 2.81 10.49
CA ARG A 45 7.44 3.96 11.00
C ARG A 45 6.57 4.64 9.94
N ILE A 46 7.05 4.71 8.70
CA ILE A 46 6.34 5.38 7.61
C ILE A 46 5.05 4.64 7.20
N HIS A 47 4.93 3.34 7.50
CA HIS A 47 3.75 2.53 7.18
C HIS A 47 2.56 2.81 8.12
N LYS A 48 2.82 3.45 9.26
CA LYS A 48 1.83 3.69 10.32
C LYS A 48 1.17 5.07 10.25
N HIS A 49 1.30 5.76 9.12
CA HIS A 49 0.66 7.07 8.97
C HIS A 49 -0.87 6.89 8.96
N PRO A 50 -1.64 7.66 9.74
CA PRO A 50 -3.09 7.49 9.86
C PRO A 50 -3.82 7.48 8.50
N ASP A 51 -3.44 8.37 7.59
CA ASP A 51 -4.05 8.46 6.25
C ASP A 51 -3.91 7.16 5.43
N ILE A 52 -2.85 6.39 5.66
CA ILE A 52 -2.64 5.10 4.97
C ILE A 52 -3.62 4.07 5.52
N GLN A 53 -3.79 4.04 6.83
CA GLN A 53 -4.76 3.14 7.47
C GLN A 53 -6.18 3.49 7.03
N GLU A 54 -6.57 4.77 7.05
CA GLU A 54 -7.88 5.23 6.59
C GLU A 54 -8.13 4.88 5.12
N MET A 55 -7.12 5.02 4.26
CA MET A 55 -7.22 4.66 2.84
C MET A 55 -7.46 3.17 2.61
N ILE A 56 -6.85 2.31 3.43
CA ILE A 56 -7.03 0.85 3.34
C ILE A 56 -8.40 0.43 3.90
N GLU A 57 -8.83 1.02 5.03
CA GLU A 57 -10.08 0.66 5.71
C GLU A 57 -11.34 1.21 5.03
N SER A 58 -11.24 2.30 4.27
CA SER A 58 -12.37 2.93 3.56
C SER A 58 -12.77 2.23 2.27
N ARG A 59 -12.13 1.10 1.94
CA ARG A 59 -12.22 0.40 0.66
C ARG A 59 -12.83 -0.98 0.79
#